data_AF-A0A532EI68-F1
#
_entry.id   AF-A0A532EI68-F1
#
_cell.length_a   1.000
_cell.length_b   1.000
_cell.length_c   1.000
_cell.angle_alpha   90.00
_cell.angle_beta   90.00
_cell.angle_gamma   90.00
#
_symmetry.space_group_name_H-M   'P 1'
#
loop_
_entity.id
_entity.type
_entity.pdbx_description
1 polymer ?
#
loop_
_entity_poly.entity_id
_entity_poly.type
_entity_poly.pdbx_seq_one_letter_code
_entity_poly.pdbx_strand_id
1 'polypeptide(L)'
;IDRADATNSCASSERDMGVSFMWTPKIAQQRFKQMLDYMYGPGDYGVFHIQAYNGQGLNAQEANANKHIAARLAWPFELPGGRLLEVGMNAMRGQFVVNHGTAAVGQTLYSFNQSGSTSARGYRDERLNVYLYYPPQPFGFIAEYTIGRTPERQANGRVQDSALSGGYVQAHYQWKYSDIGLANVYARYQDYRGGIKFATGAPSGKMSELETGVAWQPDPQWEFTVAYTFSQRNNLFLTDPGSTTVPGVQREQYANLLRFQAIWFWN
;
A
#
# COMPACT_ATOMS: atom_id res chain seq x y z
N ILE A 1 -10.90 -4.42 -4.51
CA ILE A 1 -10.35 -4.46 -3.13
C ILE A 1 -9.35 -3.34 -2.97
N ASP A 2 -9.41 -2.63 -1.85
CA ASP A 2 -8.55 -1.47 -1.60
C ASP A 2 -7.09 -1.87 -1.30
N ARG A 3 -6.15 -0.97 -1.61
CA ARG A 3 -4.71 -1.16 -1.33
C ARG A 3 -4.46 -1.19 0.17
N ALA A 4 -3.43 -1.91 0.61
CA ALA A 4 -2.98 -1.86 2.00
C ALA A 4 -2.27 -0.54 2.29
N ASP A 5 -2.58 0.09 3.43
CA ASP A 5 -1.99 1.38 3.82
C ASP A 5 -0.45 1.29 3.96
N ALA A 6 0.08 0.12 4.34
CA ALA A 6 1.52 -0.11 4.42
C ALA A 6 2.25 0.10 3.09
N THR A 7 1.68 -0.38 1.99
CA THR A 7 2.22 -0.26 0.64
C THR A 7 1.85 1.09 0.03
N ASN A 8 0.60 1.54 0.22
CA ASN A 8 0.11 2.80 -0.32
C ASN A 8 0.80 4.03 0.30
N SER A 9 1.21 3.96 1.58
CA SER A 9 1.97 5.04 2.24
C SER A 9 3.39 5.21 1.68
N CYS A 10 3.92 4.21 0.96
CA CYS A 10 5.24 4.24 0.35
C CYS A 10 5.26 5.02 -0.97
N ALA A 11 4.33 4.71 -1.87
CA ALA A 11 4.22 5.32 -3.20
C ALA A 11 2.74 5.58 -3.51
N SER A 12 2.21 6.67 -2.94
CA SER A 12 0.77 6.94 -3.04
C SER A 12 0.35 7.12 -4.50
N SER A 13 -0.59 6.30 -4.95
CA SER A 13 -1.10 6.25 -6.32
C SER A 13 -0.08 5.94 -7.41
N GLU A 14 1.17 5.60 -7.04
CA GLU A 14 2.24 5.18 -7.95
C GLU A 14 2.49 6.15 -9.14
N ARG A 15 2.45 7.47 -8.90
CA ARG A 15 2.57 8.51 -9.96
C ARG A 15 3.92 9.23 -10.02
N ASP A 16 4.95 8.56 -9.54
CA ASP A 16 6.32 9.04 -9.64
C ASP A 16 6.89 8.78 -11.05
N MET A 17 7.84 9.63 -11.46
CA MET A 17 8.55 9.49 -12.71
C MET A 17 9.91 8.84 -12.47
N GLY A 18 10.26 7.86 -13.30
CA GLY A 18 11.51 7.13 -13.15
C GLY A 18 11.86 6.27 -14.35
N VAL A 19 12.96 5.54 -14.19
CA VAL A 19 13.45 4.53 -15.12
C VAL A 19 13.55 3.20 -14.37
N SER A 20 13.19 2.11 -15.04
CA SER A 20 13.22 0.76 -14.48
C SER A 20 13.88 -0.23 -15.42
N PHE A 21 14.52 -1.24 -14.83
CA PHE A 21 15.00 -2.44 -15.51
C PHE A 21 14.39 -3.66 -14.83
N MET A 22 13.72 -4.49 -15.62
CA MET A 22 13.07 -5.73 -15.16
C MET A 22 13.63 -6.91 -15.94
N TRP A 23 13.86 -8.01 -15.24
CA TRP A 23 14.31 -9.26 -15.84
C TRP A 23 13.58 -10.45 -15.23
N THR A 24 13.14 -11.37 -16.10
CA THR A 24 12.47 -12.63 -15.74
C THR A 24 13.00 -13.74 -16.65
N PRO A 25 13.55 -14.85 -16.12
CA PRO A 25 13.94 -16.01 -16.93
C PRO A 25 12.71 -16.76 -17.46
N LYS A 26 12.84 -17.46 -18.59
CA LYS A 26 11.72 -18.15 -19.27
C LYS A 26 10.88 -19.06 -18.36
N ILE A 27 11.53 -19.81 -17.45
CA ILE A 27 10.83 -20.69 -16.52
C ILE A 27 9.90 -19.91 -15.56
N ALA A 28 10.33 -18.74 -15.10
CA ALA A 28 9.52 -17.89 -14.23
C ALA A 28 8.41 -17.19 -15.02
N GLN A 29 8.68 -16.74 -16.26
CA GLN A 29 7.66 -16.16 -17.14
C GLN A 29 6.49 -17.12 -17.37
N GLN A 30 6.78 -18.41 -17.60
CA GLN A 30 5.76 -19.44 -17.78
C GLN A 30 4.88 -19.60 -16.54
N ARG A 31 5.48 -19.58 -15.34
CA ARG A 31 4.74 -19.71 -14.09
C ARG A 31 3.91 -18.46 -13.78
N PHE A 32 4.44 -17.26 -14.00
CA PHE A 32 3.64 -16.03 -13.88
C PHE A 32 2.46 -16.01 -14.84
N LYS A 33 2.67 -16.47 -16.08
CA LYS A 33 1.58 -16.61 -17.05
C LYS A 33 0.50 -17.59 -16.56
N GLN A 34 0.88 -18.71 -15.96
CA GLN A 34 -0.08 -19.63 -15.34
C GLN A 34 -0.79 -19.01 -14.14
N MET A 35 -0.10 -18.16 -13.35
CA MET A 35 -0.72 -17.49 -12.21
C MET A 35 -1.80 -16.48 -12.62
N LEU A 36 -1.68 -15.84 -13.79
CA LEU A 36 -2.68 -14.90 -14.32
C LEU A 36 -4.05 -15.52 -14.56
N ASP A 37 -4.11 -16.84 -14.77
CA ASP A 37 -5.39 -17.56 -14.96
C ASP A 37 -6.19 -17.66 -13.66
N TYR A 38 -5.57 -17.44 -12.50
CA TYR A 38 -6.26 -17.36 -11.22
C TYR A 38 -6.74 -15.94 -10.94
N MET A 39 -7.91 -15.84 -10.31
CA MET A 39 -8.44 -14.55 -9.88
C MET A 39 -7.44 -13.81 -8.98
N TYR A 40 -7.16 -12.56 -9.34
CA TYR A 40 -6.13 -11.71 -8.72
C TYR A 40 -4.69 -12.26 -8.88
N GLY A 41 -4.42 -13.00 -9.95
CA GLY A 41 -3.08 -13.42 -10.32
C GLY A 41 -2.13 -12.23 -10.54
N PRO A 42 -0.89 -12.28 -10.03
CA PRO A 42 0.11 -11.25 -10.26
C PRO A 42 0.55 -11.25 -11.73
N GLY A 43 0.82 -10.06 -12.26
CA GLY A 43 1.54 -9.90 -13.52
C GLY A 43 3.03 -10.20 -13.38
N ASP A 44 3.71 -10.38 -14.51
CA ASP A 44 5.18 -10.46 -14.54
C ASP A 44 5.79 -9.05 -14.43
N TYR A 45 6.25 -8.71 -13.22
CA TYR A 45 6.94 -7.45 -12.91
C TYR A 45 8.46 -7.64 -12.70
N GLY A 46 9.05 -8.71 -13.23
CA GLY A 46 10.46 -9.05 -13.01
C GLY A 46 10.66 -9.98 -11.80
N VAL A 47 11.43 -11.07 -11.96
CA VAL A 47 12.05 -11.76 -10.80
C VAL A 47 13.12 -10.90 -10.16
N PHE A 48 13.80 -10.10 -10.98
CA PHE A 48 14.67 -9.02 -10.56
C PHE A 48 14.17 -7.74 -11.19
N HIS A 49 13.99 -6.71 -10.39
CA HIS A 49 13.63 -5.39 -10.86
C HIS A 49 14.38 -4.34 -10.05
N ILE A 50 14.96 -3.36 -10.73
CA ILE A 50 15.54 -2.17 -10.12
C ILE A 50 14.97 -0.92 -10.80
N GLN A 51 14.69 0.11 -10.02
CA GLN A 51 14.18 1.38 -10.51
C GLN A 51 14.80 2.57 -9.78
N ALA A 52 14.96 3.67 -10.51
CA ALA A 52 15.29 4.98 -9.97
C ALA A 52 14.17 5.95 -10.31
N TYR A 53 13.63 6.66 -9.32
CA TYR A 53 12.46 7.53 -9.48
C TYR A 53 12.54 8.77 -8.59
N ASN A 54 11.79 9.82 -8.90
CA ASN A 54 11.78 11.07 -8.12
C ASN A 54 11.30 10.88 -6.68
N GLY A 55 10.20 10.14 -6.48
CA GLY A 55 9.68 9.75 -5.17
C GLY A 55 9.06 10.90 -4.38
N GLN A 56 8.57 11.93 -5.07
CA GLN A 56 7.91 13.10 -4.49
C GLN A 56 6.39 13.12 -4.75
N GLY A 57 5.87 12.08 -5.42
CA GLY A 57 4.45 11.87 -5.68
C GLY A 57 3.90 12.75 -6.80
N LEU A 58 2.57 12.72 -6.92
CA LEU A 58 1.82 13.40 -7.98
C LEU A 58 1.84 14.94 -7.84
N ASN A 59 1.97 15.64 -8.97
CA ASN A 59 1.73 17.09 -9.11
C ASN A 59 2.54 17.99 -8.15
N ALA A 60 3.67 17.50 -7.65
CA ALA A 60 4.61 18.30 -6.86
C ALA A 60 5.74 18.80 -7.75
N GLN A 61 6.17 20.05 -7.56
CA GLN A 61 7.45 20.50 -8.08
C GLN A 61 8.55 19.62 -7.47
N GLU A 62 9.54 19.24 -8.28
CA GLU A 62 10.68 18.47 -7.78
C GLU A 62 11.38 19.25 -6.66
N ALA A 63 11.25 18.73 -5.44
CA ALA A 63 11.83 19.29 -4.23
C ALA A 63 13.04 18.45 -3.77
N ASN A 64 13.23 17.27 -4.37
CA ASN A 64 14.16 16.26 -3.95
C ASN A 64 15.25 16.02 -5.01
N ALA A 65 16.45 16.54 -4.73
CA ALA A 65 17.62 16.27 -5.56
C ALA A 65 18.07 14.79 -5.48
N ASN A 66 17.67 14.05 -4.44
CA ASN A 66 18.13 12.69 -4.16
C ASN A 66 17.05 11.65 -4.47
N LYS A 67 17.11 11.10 -5.69
CA LYS A 67 16.14 10.13 -6.21
C LYS A 67 16.00 8.92 -5.30
N HIS A 68 14.81 8.33 -5.29
CA HIS A 68 14.59 7.04 -4.67
C HIS A 68 15.11 5.94 -5.60
N ILE A 69 15.76 4.95 -4.99
CA ILE A 69 16.12 3.70 -5.63
C ILE A 69 15.26 2.61 -5.00
N ALA A 70 14.60 1.80 -5.83
CA ALA A 70 13.92 0.61 -5.38
C ALA A 70 14.41 -0.63 -6.12
N ALA A 71 14.36 -1.76 -5.44
CA ALA A 71 14.70 -3.06 -5.94
C ALA A 71 13.64 -4.08 -5.52
N ARG A 72 13.43 -5.09 -6.36
CA ARG A 72 12.54 -6.22 -6.12
C ARG A 72 13.26 -7.50 -6.45
N LEU A 73 13.02 -8.50 -5.62
CA LEU A 73 13.39 -9.90 -5.84
C LEU A 73 12.15 -10.76 -5.60
N ALA A 74 11.74 -11.52 -6.60
CA ALA A 74 10.55 -12.37 -6.54
C ALA A 74 10.80 -13.68 -7.26
N TRP A 75 10.22 -14.77 -6.77
CA TRP A 75 10.31 -16.06 -7.45
C TRP A 75 8.99 -16.83 -7.43
N PRO A 76 8.48 -17.26 -8.59
CA PRO A 76 7.33 -18.14 -8.68
C PRO A 76 7.82 -19.60 -8.56
N PHE A 77 7.69 -20.17 -7.38
CA PHE A 77 7.90 -21.58 -7.12
C PHE A 77 6.76 -22.41 -7.69
N GLU A 78 7.12 -23.63 -8.06
CA GLU A 78 6.19 -24.71 -8.36
C GLU A 78 6.39 -25.77 -7.29
N LEU A 79 5.32 -26.03 -6.54
CA LEU A 79 5.28 -26.96 -5.43
C LEU A 79 4.95 -28.38 -5.93
N PRO A 80 5.19 -29.43 -5.12
CA PRO A 80 4.69 -30.76 -5.41
C PRO A 80 3.20 -30.75 -5.73
N GLY A 81 2.80 -31.44 -6.80
CA GLY A 81 1.41 -31.44 -7.30
C GLY A 81 1.06 -30.29 -8.24
N GLY A 82 2.03 -29.51 -8.72
CA GLY A 82 1.84 -28.48 -9.75
C GLY A 82 1.23 -27.18 -9.23
N ARG A 83 1.10 -27.01 -7.92
CA ARG A 83 0.62 -25.76 -7.32
C ARG A 83 1.70 -24.70 -7.40
N LEU A 84 1.30 -23.46 -7.62
CA LEU A 84 2.23 -22.34 -7.73
C LEU A 84 2.29 -21.56 -6.42
N LEU A 85 3.42 -20.91 -6.15
CA LEU A 85 3.64 -20.05 -4.99
C LEU A 85 4.61 -18.95 -5.39
N GLU A 86 4.23 -17.69 -5.23
CA GLU A 86 5.18 -16.58 -5.34
C GLU A 86 5.66 -16.17 -3.95
N VAL A 87 6.97 -16.02 -3.81
CA VAL A 87 7.56 -15.33 -2.66
C VAL A 87 8.43 -14.21 -3.19
N GLY A 88 8.34 -13.05 -2.57
CA GLY A 88 9.18 -11.94 -2.96
C GLY A 88 9.40 -10.92 -1.87
N MET A 89 10.26 -9.98 -2.20
CA MET A 89 10.57 -8.82 -1.39
C MET A 89 10.78 -7.61 -2.28
N ASN A 90 10.42 -6.45 -1.76
CA ASN A 90 10.65 -5.15 -2.36
C ASN A 90 11.38 -4.29 -1.34
N ALA A 91 12.42 -3.58 -1.78
CA ALA A 91 13.15 -2.65 -0.95
C ALA A 91 13.22 -1.30 -1.66
N MET A 92 13.15 -0.22 -0.90
CA MET A 92 13.35 1.12 -1.44
C MET A 92 14.11 1.98 -0.45
N ARG A 93 14.83 2.97 -0.97
CA ARG A 93 15.52 3.99 -0.18
C ARG A 93 15.63 5.29 -0.96
N GLY A 94 15.40 6.41 -0.28
CA GLY A 94 15.59 7.74 -0.83
C GLY A 94 15.46 8.81 0.25
N GLN A 95 15.35 10.05 -0.20
CA GLN A 95 14.95 11.18 0.64
C GLN A 95 13.56 11.65 0.24
N PHE A 96 12.73 12.01 1.20
CA PHE A 96 11.42 12.58 0.97
C PHE A 96 11.35 13.98 1.56
N VAL A 97 10.85 14.95 0.79
CA VAL A 97 10.61 16.31 1.29
C VAL A 97 9.17 16.41 1.75
N VAL A 98 8.98 16.70 3.05
CA VAL A 98 7.65 16.79 3.66
C VAL A 98 7.02 18.14 3.34
N ASN A 99 5.77 18.13 2.90
CA ASN A 99 4.94 19.33 2.93
C ASN A 99 4.48 19.55 4.38
N HIS A 100 5.06 20.54 5.07
CA HIS A 100 4.74 20.82 6.47
C HIS A 100 3.38 21.52 6.67
N GLY A 101 2.78 22.07 5.61
CA GLY A 101 1.59 22.90 5.71
C GLY A 101 1.87 24.28 6.31
N THR A 102 0.80 25.02 6.61
CA THR A 102 0.88 26.38 7.14
C THR A 102 0.50 26.40 8.61
N ALA A 103 1.20 27.22 9.40
CA ALA A 103 0.78 27.50 10.75
C ALA A 103 -0.49 28.37 10.78
N ALA A 104 -1.60 27.87 11.30
CA ALA A 104 -2.76 28.70 11.68
C ALA A 104 -2.34 29.75 12.73
N VAL A 105 -3.09 30.82 12.97
CA VAL A 105 -2.78 31.77 14.04
C VAL A 105 -3.28 31.23 15.38
N GLY A 106 -2.45 31.25 16.44
CA GLY A 106 -2.88 30.96 17.81
C GLY A 106 -2.97 29.48 18.21
N GLN A 107 -2.44 28.55 17.41
CA GLN A 107 -2.36 27.14 17.77
C GLN A 107 -0.95 26.74 18.24
N THR A 108 -0.86 25.66 19.01
CA THR A 108 0.42 25.15 19.53
C THR A 108 1.00 24.02 18.66
N LEU A 109 0.15 23.37 17.85
CA LEU A 109 0.53 22.20 17.06
C LEU A 109 0.68 22.55 15.58
N TYR A 110 1.92 22.53 15.11
CA TYR A 110 2.28 22.63 13.69
C TYR A 110 3.36 21.60 13.35
N SER A 111 3.53 21.33 12.07
CA SER A 111 4.60 20.45 11.59
C SER A 111 5.88 21.28 11.43
N PHE A 112 6.91 20.99 12.22
CA PHE A 112 8.21 21.66 12.15
C PHE A 112 9.29 20.73 11.59
N ASN A 113 10.33 21.32 11.02
CA ASN A 113 11.54 20.57 10.67
C ASN A 113 12.22 19.99 11.92
N GLN A 114 12.89 18.84 11.76
CA GLN A 114 13.67 18.22 12.84
C GLN A 114 14.73 19.16 13.42
N SER A 115 15.36 19.95 12.54
CA SER A 115 16.21 21.08 12.91
C SER A 115 15.41 22.37 12.73
N GLY A 116 15.52 23.34 13.64
CA GLY A 116 14.92 24.67 13.46
C GLY A 116 15.45 25.43 12.23
N SER A 117 16.39 24.83 11.49
CA SER A 117 16.87 25.26 10.19
C SER A 117 15.99 24.74 9.05
N THR A 118 15.51 25.65 8.22
CA THR A 118 14.74 25.39 6.99
C THR A 118 15.55 24.72 5.87
N SER A 119 16.84 24.43 6.12
CA SER A 119 17.78 23.93 5.10
C SER A 119 17.85 22.39 5.01
N ALA A 120 17.45 21.65 6.05
CA ALA A 120 17.35 20.18 5.99
C ALA A 120 15.95 19.75 5.54
N ARG A 121 15.69 19.84 4.23
CA ARG A 121 14.35 19.55 3.66
C ARG A 121 14.06 18.06 3.44
N GLY A 122 15.07 17.20 3.39
CA GLY A 122 14.94 15.78 3.06
C GLY A 122 15.00 14.86 4.28
N TYR A 123 13.97 14.07 4.48
CA TYR A 123 13.89 13.01 5.49
C TYR A 123 14.21 11.66 4.87
N ARG A 124 14.80 10.75 5.64
CA ARG A 124 15.10 9.40 5.13
C ARG A 124 13.80 8.62 5.00
N ASP A 125 13.57 8.08 3.81
CA ASP A 125 12.52 7.09 3.59
C ASP A 125 13.17 5.82 3.07
N GLU A 126 12.98 4.73 3.81
CA GLU A 126 13.52 3.43 3.46
C GLU A 126 12.62 2.33 3.97
N ARG A 127 12.33 1.35 3.12
CA ARG A 127 11.36 0.32 3.44
C ARG A 127 11.81 -1.01 2.87
N LEU A 128 11.56 -2.07 3.62
CA LEU A 128 11.62 -3.45 3.18
C LEU A 128 10.23 -4.05 3.32
N ASN A 129 9.74 -4.60 2.24
CA ASN A 129 8.48 -5.28 2.13
C ASN A 129 8.74 -6.72 1.74
N VAL A 130 8.10 -7.66 2.40
CA VAL A 130 8.11 -9.08 2.05
C VAL A 130 6.69 -9.52 1.81
N TYR A 131 6.50 -10.39 0.83
CA TYR A 131 5.18 -10.91 0.51
C TYR A 131 5.25 -12.35 0.03
N LEU A 132 4.10 -12.99 0.13
CA LEU A 132 3.85 -14.31 -0.38
C LEU A 132 2.44 -14.34 -0.99
N TYR A 133 2.34 -14.91 -2.18
CA TYR A 133 1.10 -15.12 -2.88
C TYR A 133 0.93 -16.60 -3.23
N TYR A 134 -0.16 -17.17 -2.75
CA TYR A 134 -0.56 -18.53 -3.02
C TYR A 134 -1.90 -18.53 -3.78
N PRO A 135 -1.90 -18.82 -5.09
CA PRO A 135 -3.09 -18.74 -5.91
C PRO A 135 -4.19 -19.69 -5.41
N PRO A 136 -5.46 -19.24 -5.46
CA PRO A 136 -6.60 -20.03 -5.02
C PRO A 136 -6.89 -21.24 -5.92
N GLN A 137 -6.80 -22.45 -5.34
CA GLN A 137 -7.14 -23.72 -6.01
C GLN A 137 -7.63 -24.80 -5.02
N PRO A 138 -8.87 -24.75 -4.50
CA PRO A 138 -9.79 -23.62 -4.49
C PRO A 138 -9.41 -22.58 -3.42
N PHE A 139 -8.64 -22.98 -2.41
CA PHE A 139 -8.14 -22.08 -1.36
C PHE A 139 -6.83 -21.43 -1.77
N GLY A 140 -6.68 -20.16 -1.44
CA GLY A 140 -5.50 -19.35 -1.66
C GLY A 140 -5.33 -18.32 -0.56
N PHE A 141 -4.15 -17.72 -0.50
CA PHE A 141 -3.91 -16.61 0.43
C PHE A 141 -2.81 -15.71 -0.09
N ILE A 142 -2.86 -14.46 0.33
CA ILE A 142 -1.81 -13.47 0.11
C ILE A 142 -1.46 -12.84 1.44
N ALA A 143 -0.17 -12.65 1.67
CA ALA A 143 0.33 -11.95 2.85
C ALA A 143 1.43 -11.00 2.42
N GLU A 144 1.44 -9.82 3.02
CA GLU A 144 2.44 -8.79 2.75
C GLU A 144 2.75 -8.07 4.06
N TYR A 145 4.03 -7.79 4.31
CA TYR A 145 4.46 -7.06 5.49
C TYR A 145 5.63 -6.13 5.17
N THR A 146 5.50 -4.89 5.58
CA THR A 146 6.47 -3.82 5.39
C THR A 146 7.03 -3.39 6.74
N ILE A 147 8.33 -3.21 6.80
CA ILE A 147 9.05 -2.53 7.87
C ILE A 147 9.92 -1.44 7.26
N GLY A 148 10.20 -0.38 8.01
CA GLY A 148 11.06 0.67 7.49
C GLY A 148 11.11 1.90 8.36
N ARG A 149 11.49 3.01 7.74
CA ARG A 149 11.49 4.34 8.32
C ARG A 149 10.95 5.35 7.31
N THR A 150 10.23 6.34 7.81
CA THR A 150 9.68 7.44 7.02
C THR A 150 9.57 8.68 7.91
N PRO A 151 9.54 9.89 7.34
CA PRO A 151 9.14 11.08 8.10
C PRO A 151 7.77 10.92 8.78
N GLU A 152 7.72 11.30 10.06
CA GLU A 152 6.53 11.29 10.90
C GLU A 152 6.55 12.43 11.93
N ARG A 153 5.41 13.12 12.06
CA ARG A 153 5.17 14.16 13.07
C ARG A 153 4.97 13.55 14.45
N GLN A 154 5.85 13.95 15.35
CA GLN A 154 5.82 13.58 16.76
C GLN A 154 4.81 14.43 17.54
N ALA A 155 4.51 14.02 18.78
CA ALA A 155 3.57 14.72 19.65
C ALA A 155 3.98 16.19 19.94
N ASN A 156 5.26 16.52 19.83
CA ASN A 156 5.79 17.88 19.98
C ASN A 156 5.70 18.72 18.67
N GLY A 157 5.04 18.21 17.63
CA GLY A 157 4.89 18.87 16.33
C GLY A 157 6.09 18.72 15.39
N ARG A 158 7.24 18.22 15.84
CA ARG A 158 8.40 18.05 14.95
C ARG A 158 8.27 16.81 14.09
N VAL A 159 8.59 16.93 12.82
CA VAL A 159 8.75 15.77 11.93
C VAL A 159 10.14 15.20 12.13
N GLN A 160 10.22 13.88 12.24
CA GLN A 160 11.46 13.14 12.42
C GLN A 160 11.40 11.86 11.60
N ASP A 161 12.55 11.27 11.30
CA ASP A 161 12.63 9.93 10.74
C ASP A 161 12.17 8.90 11.79
N SER A 162 11.01 8.29 11.58
CA SER A 162 10.40 7.35 12.51
C SER A 162 10.20 5.98 11.89
N ALA A 163 10.23 4.95 12.72
CA ALA A 163 9.99 3.59 12.28
C ALA A 163 8.54 3.40 11.84
N LEU A 164 8.33 2.60 10.81
CA LEU A 164 7.01 2.17 10.36
C LEU A 164 6.97 0.65 10.25
N SER A 165 5.79 0.09 10.44
CA SER A 165 5.49 -1.32 10.23
C SER A 165 4.03 -1.50 9.86
N GLY A 166 3.74 -2.45 9.00
CA GLY A 166 2.35 -2.80 8.68
C GLY A 166 2.25 -3.76 7.52
N GLY A 167 1.07 -4.30 7.33
CA GLY A 167 0.86 -5.31 6.32
C GLY A 167 -0.57 -5.79 6.30
N TYR A 168 -0.80 -6.85 5.53
CA TYR A 168 -2.08 -7.52 5.51
C TYR A 168 -1.91 -9.00 5.26
N VAL A 169 -2.92 -9.75 5.66
CA VAL A 169 -3.13 -11.14 5.27
C VAL A 169 -4.55 -11.27 4.75
N GLN A 170 -4.71 -12.01 3.66
CA GLN A 170 -6.00 -12.24 3.05
C GLN A 170 -6.11 -13.69 2.62
N ALA A 171 -7.14 -14.35 3.11
CA ALA A 171 -7.49 -15.71 2.72
C ALA A 171 -8.65 -15.67 1.74
N HIS A 172 -8.66 -16.63 0.82
CA HIS A 172 -9.65 -16.73 -0.23
C HIS A 172 -10.10 -18.16 -0.46
N TYR A 173 -11.36 -18.31 -0.84
CA TYR A 173 -11.91 -19.53 -1.39
C TYR A 173 -12.63 -19.23 -2.69
N GLN A 174 -12.20 -19.91 -3.75
CA GLN A 174 -12.87 -19.87 -5.04
C GLN A 174 -13.86 -21.01 -5.18
N TRP A 175 -15.09 -20.63 -5.50
CA TRP A 175 -16.16 -21.54 -5.84
C TRP A 175 -16.55 -21.34 -7.31
N LYS A 176 -16.32 -22.36 -8.14
CA LYS A 176 -16.65 -22.36 -9.56
C LYS A 176 -17.78 -23.36 -9.83
N TYR A 177 -18.86 -22.90 -10.47
CA TYR A 177 -19.96 -23.77 -10.92
C TYR A 177 -20.31 -23.43 -12.38
N SER A 178 -20.66 -24.43 -13.20
CA SER A 178 -20.93 -24.23 -14.64
C SER A 178 -22.09 -23.26 -14.90
N ASP A 179 -23.05 -23.19 -13.98
CA ASP A 179 -24.33 -22.52 -14.22
C ASP A 179 -24.44 -21.16 -13.48
N ILE A 180 -23.52 -20.87 -12.56
CA ILE A 180 -23.60 -19.74 -11.62
C ILE A 180 -22.31 -18.88 -11.66
N GLY A 181 -21.34 -19.22 -12.50
CA GLY A 181 -20.08 -18.48 -12.65
C GLY A 181 -19.05 -18.77 -11.55
N LEU A 182 -18.21 -17.78 -11.28
CA LEU A 182 -17.12 -17.85 -10.30
C LEU A 182 -17.43 -16.94 -9.11
N ALA A 183 -17.42 -17.48 -7.89
CA ALA A 183 -17.51 -16.70 -6.66
C ALA A 183 -16.21 -16.83 -5.86
N ASN A 184 -15.74 -15.72 -5.32
CA ASN A 184 -14.57 -15.65 -4.45
C ASN A 184 -14.96 -15.08 -3.10
N VAL A 185 -14.95 -15.94 -2.10
CA VAL A 185 -15.19 -15.57 -0.71
C VAL A 185 -13.85 -15.23 -0.09
N TYR A 186 -13.76 -14.10 0.63
CA TYR A 186 -12.51 -13.66 1.22
C TYR A 186 -12.68 -13.04 2.59
N ALA A 187 -11.58 -13.09 3.35
CA ALA A 187 -11.40 -12.34 4.58
C ALA A 187 -9.99 -11.73 4.57
N ARG A 188 -9.88 -10.45 4.87
CA ARG A 188 -8.64 -9.69 4.91
C ARG A 188 -8.49 -8.99 6.25
N TYR A 189 -7.35 -9.18 6.89
CA TYR A 189 -6.93 -8.38 8.02
C TYR A 189 -5.73 -7.52 7.62
N GLN A 190 -5.74 -6.25 8.01
CA GLN A 190 -4.60 -5.35 7.82
C GLN A 190 -4.34 -4.50 9.06
N ASP A 191 -3.06 -4.21 9.32
CA ASP A 191 -2.60 -3.30 10.37
C ASP A 191 -1.49 -2.41 9.82
N TYR A 192 -1.46 -1.15 10.24
CA TYR A 192 -0.43 -0.20 9.86
C TYR A 192 -0.12 0.76 11.00
N ARG A 193 1.18 1.02 11.20
CA ARG A 193 1.73 1.98 12.15
C ARG A 193 2.90 2.72 11.53
N GLY A 194 2.85 4.05 11.52
CA GLY A 194 3.96 4.90 11.10
C GLY A 194 3.50 6.12 10.28
N GLY A 195 4.44 7.00 9.94
CA GLY A 195 4.15 8.27 9.25
C GLY A 195 3.43 8.13 7.90
N ILE A 196 2.43 8.98 7.66
CA ILE A 196 1.77 9.17 6.37
C ILE A 196 2.43 10.36 5.65
N LYS A 197 3.60 10.11 5.04
CA LYS A 197 4.48 11.16 4.49
C LYS A 197 3.82 12.06 3.43
N PHE A 198 2.87 11.54 2.66
CA PHE A 198 2.17 12.29 1.61
C PHE A 198 1.05 13.20 2.14
N ALA A 199 0.61 13.00 3.38
CA ALA A 199 -0.35 13.90 4.02
C ALA A 199 0.38 15.13 4.59
N THR A 200 -0.29 16.27 4.56
CA THR A 200 0.27 17.53 5.07
C THR A 200 0.72 17.38 6.53
N GLY A 201 1.98 17.71 6.75
CA GLY A 201 2.65 17.65 8.03
C GLY A 201 3.07 16.25 8.45
N ALA A 202 3.04 15.24 7.58
CA ALA A 202 3.45 13.85 7.83
C ALA A 202 2.87 13.25 9.13
N PRO A 203 1.55 13.24 9.34
CA PRO A 203 0.93 12.72 10.58
C PRO A 203 1.26 11.24 10.83
N SER A 204 1.24 10.83 12.10
CA SER A 204 1.38 9.41 12.48
C SER A 204 0.16 8.62 12.05
N GLY A 205 0.29 7.57 11.25
CA GLY A 205 -0.82 6.69 10.89
C GLY A 205 -0.91 5.50 11.84
N LYS A 206 -2.12 5.18 12.29
CA LYS A 206 -2.44 3.95 13.02
C LYS A 206 -3.78 3.42 12.51
N MET A 207 -3.76 2.21 11.95
CA MET A 207 -4.95 1.57 11.40
C MET A 207 -4.94 0.08 11.67
N SER A 208 -6.10 -0.47 11.99
CA SER A 208 -6.40 -1.90 11.96
C SER A 208 -7.75 -2.10 11.30
N GLU A 209 -7.86 -3.04 10.38
CA GLU A 209 -9.10 -3.29 9.64
C GLU A 209 -9.28 -4.77 9.31
N LEU A 210 -10.52 -5.24 9.48
CA LEU A 210 -10.97 -6.55 9.06
C LEU A 210 -12.09 -6.37 8.03
N GLU A 211 -11.86 -6.85 6.81
CA GLU A 211 -12.85 -6.87 5.73
C GLU A 211 -13.18 -8.32 5.36
N THR A 212 -14.47 -8.63 5.26
CA THR A 212 -14.94 -9.90 4.71
C THR A 212 -15.91 -9.64 3.57
N GLY A 213 -15.91 -10.50 2.57
CA GLY A 213 -16.76 -10.27 1.41
C GLY A 213 -16.82 -11.41 0.42
N VAL A 214 -17.67 -11.21 -0.57
CA VAL A 214 -17.84 -12.09 -1.73
C VAL A 214 -17.74 -11.23 -2.97
N ALA A 215 -16.85 -11.62 -3.88
CA ALA A 215 -16.80 -11.12 -5.25
C ALA A 215 -17.34 -12.22 -6.18
N TRP A 216 -18.39 -11.92 -6.94
CA TRP A 216 -19.10 -12.86 -7.79
C TRP A 216 -19.05 -12.40 -9.25
N GLN A 217 -18.59 -13.28 -10.11
CA GLN A 217 -18.47 -13.10 -11.56
C GLN A 217 -19.40 -14.10 -12.25
N PRO A 218 -20.66 -13.74 -12.55
CA PRO A 218 -21.59 -14.62 -13.28
C PRO A 218 -21.09 -14.95 -14.68
N ASP A 219 -20.41 -13.99 -15.30
CA ASP A 219 -19.78 -14.08 -16.61
C ASP A 219 -18.46 -13.27 -16.60
N PRO A 220 -17.61 -13.39 -17.63
CA PRO A 220 -16.35 -12.64 -17.70
C PRO A 220 -16.48 -11.12 -17.78
N GLN A 221 -17.66 -10.58 -18.09
CA GLN A 221 -17.92 -9.15 -18.25
C GLN A 221 -18.37 -8.48 -16.96
N TRP A 222 -18.91 -9.22 -15.98
CA TRP A 222 -19.43 -8.65 -14.75
C TRP A 222 -18.72 -9.15 -13.50
N GLU A 223 -18.48 -8.24 -12.55
CA GLU A 223 -18.13 -8.58 -11.17
C GLU A 223 -19.01 -7.79 -10.19
N PHE A 224 -19.68 -8.50 -9.31
CA PHE A 224 -20.45 -7.94 -8.19
C PHE A 224 -19.74 -8.25 -6.88
N THR A 225 -19.44 -7.24 -6.09
CA THR A 225 -18.81 -7.40 -4.78
C THR A 225 -19.71 -6.87 -3.67
N VAL A 226 -19.88 -7.67 -2.62
CA VAL A 226 -20.43 -7.25 -1.33
C VAL A 226 -19.36 -7.46 -0.27
N ALA A 227 -19.07 -6.43 0.51
CA ALA A 227 -18.06 -6.49 1.56
C ALA A 227 -18.53 -5.77 2.83
N TYR A 228 -18.15 -6.31 3.97
CA TYR A 228 -18.37 -5.70 5.28
C TYR A 228 -17.03 -5.51 5.99
N THR A 229 -16.82 -4.31 6.52
CA THR A 229 -15.52 -3.88 7.02
C THR A 229 -15.65 -3.28 8.41
N PHE A 230 -14.86 -3.80 9.36
CA PHE A 230 -14.65 -3.22 10.67
C PHE A 230 -13.31 -2.48 10.66
N SER A 231 -13.33 -1.17 10.92
CA SER A 231 -12.15 -0.33 10.81
C SER A 231 -11.92 0.49 12.07
N GLN A 232 -10.70 0.43 12.60
CA GLN A 232 -10.20 1.33 13.63
C GLN A 232 -9.04 2.12 13.04
N ARG A 233 -9.19 3.43 12.91
CA ARG A 233 -8.18 4.31 12.33
C ARG A 233 -8.01 5.56 13.17
N ASN A 234 -6.81 6.11 13.22
CA ASN A 234 -6.66 7.48 13.68
C ASN A 234 -7.01 8.47 12.57
N ASN A 235 -7.82 9.47 12.90
CA ASN A 235 -8.09 10.58 12.03
C ASN A 235 -6.82 11.43 11.91
N LEU A 236 -6.40 11.70 10.68
CA LEU A 236 -5.18 12.44 10.40
C LEU A 236 -5.38 13.98 10.46
N PHE A 237 -6.63 14.46 10.52
CA PHE A 237 -6.98 15.88 10.31
C PHE A 237 -7.96 16.48 11.33
N LEU A 238 -8.63 15.70 12.18
CA LEU A 238 -9.82 16.19 12.90
C LEU A 238 -9.55 16.79 14.30
N THR A 239 -9.19 18.08 14.30
CA THR A 239 -9.65 19.09 15.27
C THR A 239 -9.51 20.47 14.66
N ASP A 240 -10.49 21.36 14.79
CA ASP A 240 -10.41 22.78 14.38
C ASP A 240 -9.15 23.47 14.97
N PRO A 241 -8.23 24.00 14.13
CA PRO A 241 -8.36 24.40 12.73
C PRO A 241 -7.71 23.45 11.72
N GLY A 242 -7.63 22.16 12.06
CA GLY A 242 -7.11 21.08 11.23
C GLY A 242 -7.85 20.99 9.89
N SER A 243 -7.08 21.13 8.82
CA SER A 243 -7.56 21.10 7.43
C SER A 243 -6.55 20.34 6.56
N THR A 244 -6.79 20.27 5.25
CA THR A 244 -5.82 19.70 4.30
C THR A 244 -4.50 20.46 4.27
N THR A 245 -4.46 21.72 4.74
CA THR A 245 -3.27 22.58 4.75
C THR A 245 -2.75 22.91 6.15
N VAL A 246 -3.56 22.70 7.19
CA VAL A 246 -3.20 22.96 8.60
C VAL A 246 -3.17 21.63 9.37
N PRO A 247 -2.01 21.21 9.90
CA PRO A 247 -1.92 19.99 10.72
C PRO A 247 -2.85 20.05 11.94
N GLY A 248 -3.66 19.00 12.16
CA GLY A 248 -4.58 18.87 13.30
C GLY A 248 -4.12 17.86 14.37
N VAL A 249 -4.92 17.75 15.44
CA VAL A 249 -4.79 16.70 16.46
C VAL A 249 -5.36 15.39 15.93
N GLN A 250 -4.68 14.28 16.23
CA GLN A 250 -5.10 12.96 15.81
C GLN A 250 -5.99 12.32 16.85
N ARG A 251 -7.12 11.74 16.42
CA ARG A 251 -8.08 11.05 17.29
C ARG A 251 -8.39 9.67 16.74
N GLU A 252 -8.52 8.68 17.61
CA GLU A 252 -8.97 7.35 17.18
C GLU A 252 -10.46 7.37 16.82
N GLN A 253 -10.81 6.68 15.75
CA GLN A 253 -12.16 6.52 15.24
C GLN A 253 -12.42 5.04 14.95
N TYR A 254 -13.66 4.63 15.24
CA TYR A 254 -14.16 3.29 14.97
C TYR A 254 -15.32 3.43 13.98
N ALA A 255 -15.29 2.63 12.92
CA ALA A 255 -16.30 2.67 11.89
C ALA A 255 -16.58 1.27 11.33
N ASN A 256 -17.82 1.06 10.93
CA ASN A 256 -18.23 -0.11 10.16
C ASN A 256 -18.69 0.37 8.78
N LEU A 257 -18.33 -0.35 7.74
CA LEU A 257 -18.69 -0.03 6.36
C LEU A 257 -19.30 -1.26 5.69
N LEU A 258 -20.41 -1.05 4.99
CA LEU A 258 -20.99 -2.03 4.07
C LEU A 258 -20.81 -1.48 2.66
N ARG A 259 -20.08 -2.20 1.80
CA ARG A 259 -19.79 -1.82 0.42
C ARG A 259 -20.49 -2.75 -0.56
N PHE A 260 -21.17 -2.16 -1.54
CA PHE A 260 -21.66 -2.82 -2.73
C PHE A 260 -20.95 -2.23 -3.94
N GLN A 261 -20.46 -3.08 -4.84
CA GLN A 261 -19.75 -2.66 -6.03
C GLN A 261 -20.17 -3.53 -7.21
N ALA A 262 -20.39 -2.91 -8.37
CA ALA A 262 -20.55 -3.58 -9.64
C ALA A 262 -19.47 -3.07 -10.60
N ILE A 263 -18.74 -3.99 -11.24
CA ILE A 263 -17.74 -3.70 -12.26
C ILE A 263 -18.24 -4.32 -13.56
N TRP A 264 -18.19 -3.53 -14.63
CA TRP A 264 -18.42 -4.01 -15.98
C TRP A 264 -17.13 -3.90 -16.78
N PHE A 265 -16.65 -5.04 -17.28
CA PHE A 265 -15.52 -5.12 -18.19
C PHE A 265 -16.04 -5.04 -19.63
N TRP A 266 -15.73 -3.93 -20.30
CA TRP A 266 -15.97 -3.77 -21.72
C TRP A 266 -14.66 -3.95 -22.51
N ASN A 267 -14.76 -4.60 -23.67
CA ASN A 267 -13.70 -4.64 -24.68
C ASN A 267 -13.93 -3.55 -25.72
#